data_AF-A0ABD6BN87-F1
#
_entry.id   AF-A0ABD6BN87-F1
#
_cell.length_a   1.000
_cell.length_b   1.000
_cell.length_c   1.000
_cell.angle_alpha   90.00
_cell.angle_beta   90.00
_cell.angle_gamma   90.00
#
_symmetry.space_group_name_H-M   'P 1'
#
loop_
_entity.id
_entity.type
_entity.pdbx_description
1 polymer ?
#
loop_
_entity_poly.entity_id
_entity_poly.type
_entity_poly.pdbx_seq_one_letter_code
_entity_poly.pdbx_strand_id
1 'polypeptide(L)'
;MTPRSPRVYRHVDDLTSAGLLTERTQYDAEGNHYKTYAAALVEATVRIEDGELTVDAVTGGDDEASPSPEGIEKAGTEPAEEIDRPE
;
A
#
# COMPACT_ATOMS: atom_id res chain seq x y z
N MET A 1 25.04 2.42 3.37
CA MET A 1 23.92 2.62 4.31
C MET A 1 22.86 3.41 3.57
N THR A 2 21.97 2.72 2.85
CA THR A 2 20.97 3.38 1.99
C THR A 2 19.84 3.91 2.88
N PRO A 3 19.51 5.21 2.84
CA PRO A 3 18.36 5.72 3.57
C PRO A 3 17.09 5.11 2.98
N ARG A 4 16.45 4.17 3.69
CA ARG A 4 15.09 3.74 3.34
C ARG A 4 14.23 5.00 3.29
N SER A 5 13.66 5.30 2.14
CA SER A 5 12.90 6.53 1.94
C SER A 5 11.79 6.63 3.02
N PRO A 6 11.82 7.63 3.92
CA PRO A 6 10.87 7.74 5.03
C PRO A 6 9.45 8.12 4.57
N ARG A 7 9.19 8.15 3.26
CA ARG A 7 7.93 8.62 2.67
C ARG A 7 6.88 7.51 2.55
N VAL A 8 7.31 6.26 2.35
CA VAL A 8 6.38 5.14 2.17
C VAL A 8 5.55 4.92 3.44
N TYR A 9 6.20 4.90 4.61
CA TYR A 9 5.49 4.72 5.88
C TYR A 9 4.63 5.92 6.29
N ARG A 10 5.01 7.15 5.88
CA ARG A 10 4.27 8.35 6.28
C ARG A 10 2.82 8.37 5.80
N HIS A 11 2.54 7.75 4.66
CA HIS A 11 1.19 7.74 4.10
C HIS A 11 0.40 6.50 4.46
N VAL A 12 1.02 5.50 5.09
CA VAL A 12 0.32 4.26 5.46
C VAL A 12 -0.76 4.54 6.50
N ASP A 13 -0.46 5.34 7.52
CA ASP A 13 -1.44 5.73 8.53
C ASP A 13 -2.61 6.52 7.93
N ASP A 14 -2.30 7.50 7.07
CA ASP A 14 -3.31 8.33 6.39
C ASP A 14 -4.22 7.50 5.48
N LEU A 15 -3.64 6.61 4.68
CA LEU A 15 -4.37 5.75 3.75
C LEU A 15 -5.19 4.68 4.47
N THR A 16 -4.69 4.15 5.60
CA THR A 16 -5.44 3.21 6.43
C THR A 16 -6.61 3.92 7.13
N SER A 17 -6.38 5.13 7.65
CA SER A 17 -7.42 5.97 8.26
C SER A 17 -8.53 6.34 7.25
N ALA A 18 -8.15 6.58 5.99
CA ALA A 18 -9.08 6.83 4.89
C ALA A 18 -9.75 5.57 4.34
N GLY A 19 -9.44 4.36 4.85
CA GLY A 19 -9.99 3.09 4.37
C GLY A 19 -9.50 2.67 2.98
N LEU A 20 -8.41 3.27 2.49
CA LEU A 20 -7.81 2.97 1.18
C LEU A 20 -6.79 1.83 1.25
N LEU A 21 -6.33 1.52 2.47
CA LEU A 21 -5.52 0.35 2.80
C LEU A 21 -6.18 -0.46 3.92
N THR A 22 -6.05 -1.77 3.83
CA THR A 22 -6.40 -2.69 4.91
C THR A 22 -5.12 -3.17 5.60
N GLU A 23 -4.99 -2.89 6.90
CA GLU A 23 -3.91 -3.43 7.74
C GLU A 23 -4.28 -4.83 8.24
N ARG A 24 -3.33 -5.77 8.13
CA ARG A 24 -3.42 -7.12 8.70
C ARG A 24 -2.15 -7.47 9.46
N THR A 25 -2.30 -8.03 10.65
CA THR A 25 -1.20 -8.59 11.43
C THR A 25 -1.04 -10.07 11.08
N GLN A 26 0.15 -10.44 10.60
CA GLN A 26 0.50 -11.83 10.32
C GLN A 26 1.61 -12.30 11.27
N TYR A 27 1.61 -13.60 11.55
CA TYR A 27 2.58 -14.28 12.40
C TYR A 27 3.29 -15.35 11.57
N ASP A 28 4.62 -15.39 11.62
CA ASP A 28 5.36 -16.55 11.09
C ASP A 28 5.42 -17.71 12.11
N ALA A 29 5.90 -18.87 11.64
CA ALA A 29 6.09 -20.06 12.44
C ALA A 29 7.10 -19.90 13.60
N GLU A 30 7.93 -18.85 13.56
CA GLU A 30 8.91 -18.51 14.61
C GLU A 30 8.35 -17.51 15.63
N GLY A 31 7.09 -17.04 15.44
CA GLY A 31 6.41 -16.12 16.34
C GLY A 31 6.75 -14.64 16.10
N ASN A 32 7.43 -14.30 15.01
CA ASN A 32 7.61 -12.90 14.63
C ASN A 32 6.32 -12.36 14.03
N HIS A 33 5.94 -11.16 14.45
CA HIS A 33 4.78 -10.45 13.92
C HIS A 33 5.23 -9.44 12.87
N TYR A 34 4.51 -9.38 11.76
CA TYR A 34 4.68 -8.36 10.74
C TYR A 34 3.32 -7.83 10.30
N LYS A 35 3.29 -6.53 10.03
CA LYS A 35 2.11 -5.86 9.46
C LYS A 35 2.20 -5.97 7.95
N THR A 36 1.14 -6.49 7.34
CA THR A 36 0.92 -6.49 5.90
C THR A 36 -0.19 -5.52 5.57
N TYR A 37 -0.07 -4.83 4.44
CA TYR A 37 -1.10 -3.90 3.96
C TYR A 37 -1.57 -4.37 2.59
N ALA A 38 -2.89 -4.41 2.42
CA ALA A 38 -3.51 -4.66 1.13
C ALA A 38 -4.19 -3.39 0.62
N ALA A 39 -4.11 -3.14 -0.69
CA ALA A 39 -4.88 -2.07 -1.30
C ALA A 39 -6.37 -2.40 -1.20
N ALA A 40 -7.14 -1.51 -0.56
CA ALA A 40 -8.60 -1.57 -0.57
C ALA A 40 -9.18 -0.66 -1.66
N LEU A 41 -8.42 0.34 -2.11
CA LEU A 41 -8.79 1.20 -3.24
C LEU A 41 -8.82 0.39 -4.55
N VAL A 42 -9.97 0.40 -5.21
CA VAL A 42 -10.18 -0.21 -6.53
C VAL A 42 -10.10 0.85 -7.62
N GLU A 43 -10.74 2.00 -7.40
CA GLU A 43 -10.77 3.10 -8.36
C GLU A 43 -10.81 4.44 -7.63
N ALA A 44 -10.06 5.43 -8.15
CA ALA A 44 -10.18 6.82 -7.74
C ALA A 44 -10.45 7.68 -8.98
N THR A 45 -11.52 8.46 -8.93
CA THR A 45 -11.85 9.46 -9.95
C THR A 45 -11.65 10.85 -9.37
N VAL A 46 -10.82 11.65 -10.03
CA VAL A 46 -10.60 13.06 -9.71
C VAL A 46 -11.24 13.91 -10.80
N ARG A 47 -12.15 14.82 -10.42
CA ARG A 47 -12.75 15.80 -11.33
C ARG A 47 -12.35 17.20 -10.90
N ILE A 48 -12.02 18.03 -11.88
CA ILE A 48 -11.75 19.46 -11.69
C ILE A 48 -12.66 20.21 -12.65
N GLU A 49 -13.73 20.79 -12.10
CA GLU A 49 -14.78 21.46 -12.87
C GLU A 49 -15.17 22.74 -12.14
N ASP A 50 -15.31 23.86 -12.88
CA ASP A 50 -15.65 25.18 -12.32
C ASP A 50 -14.76 25.65 -11.13
N GLY A 51 -13.50 25.18 -11.08
CA GLY A 51 -12.56 25.48 -10.00
C GLY A 51 -12.79 24.67 -8.72
N GLU A 52 -13.73 23.73 -8.73
CA GLU A 52 -13.95 22.74 -7.67
C GLU A 52 -13.16 21.47 -7.96
N LEU A 53 -12.61 20.86 -6.91
CA LEU A 53 -11.97 19.55 -6.94
C LEU A 53 -12.87 18.54 -6.23
N THR A 54 -13.30 17.52 -6.95
CA THR A 54 -14.10 16.40 -6.43
C THR A 54 -13.29 15.12 -6.56
N VAL A 55 -13.27 14.32 -5.49
CA VAL A 55 -12.60 13.02 -5.48
C VAL A 55 -13.61 11.96 -5.05
N ASP A 56 -13.86 11.01 -5.94
CA ASP A 56 -14.65 9.82 -5.65
C ASP A 56 -13.72 8.61 -5.58
N ALA A 57 -13.90 7.77 -4.57
CA ALA A 57 -13.14 6.54 -4.41
C ALA A 57 -14.08 5.35 -4.28
N VAL A 58 -13.77 4.29 -5.00
CA VAL A 58 -14.42 2.98 -4.90
C VAL A 58 -13.45 2.05 -4.19
N THR A 59 -13.90 1.42 -3.11
CA THR A 59 -13.12 0.40 -2.40
C THR A 59 -13.73 -0.98 -2.62
N GLY A 60 -12.85 -1.97 -2.72
CA GLY A 60 -13.22 -3.38 -2.80
C GLY A 60 -13.41 -3.92 -1.39
N GLY A 61 -14.48 -4.69 -1.17
CA GLY A 61 -14.66 -5.41 0.09
C GLY A 61 -13.53 -6.42 0.33
N ASP A 62 -13.36 -6.84 1.59
CA ASP A 62 -12.38 -7.82 2.05
C ASP A 62 -12.63 -9.24 1.49
N ASP A 63 -12.55 -9.43 0.17
CA ASP A 63 -12.64 -10.77 -0.42
C ASP A 63 -11.29 -11.20 -1.04
N GLU A 64 -10.74 -12.20 -0.36
CA GLU A 64 -9.64 -13.13 -0.69
C GLU A 64 -8.16 -12.72 -0.55
N ALA A 65 -7.48 -13.58 0.23
CA ALA A 65 -6.06 -13.88 0.31
C ALA A 65 -5.07 -12.69 0.24
N SER A 66 -4.73 -12.16 1.41
CA SER A 66 -3.39 -11.56 1.54
C SER A 66 -2.36 -12.63 1.19
N PRO A 67 -1.36 -12.31 0.35
CA PRO A 67 -0.28 -13.25 0.14
C PRO A 67 0.40 -13.50 1.50
N SER A 68 0.48 -14.77 1.89
CA SER A 68 1.39 -15.19 2.95
C SER A 68 2.79 -14.75 2.54
N PRO A 69 3.62 -14.19 3.44
CA PRO A 69 5.00 -13.85 3.09
C PRO A 69 5.83 -15.10 2.73
N GLU A 70 5.32 -16.31 2.96
CA GLU A 70 5.91 -17.53 2.42
C GLU A 70 5.82 -17.52 0.89
N GLY A 71 6.91 -17.10 0.25
CA GLY A 71 7.06 -17.03 -1.20
C GLY A 71 7.07 -15.62 -1.79
N ILE A 72 6.83 -14.58 -0.99
CA ILE A 72 7.16 -13.21 -1.40
C ILE A 72 8.65 -13.02 -1.13
N GLU A 73 9.43 -12.70 -2.15
CA GLU A 73 10.82 -12.27 -1.94
C GLU A 73 10.81 -11.16 -0.88
N LYS A 74 11.55 -11.36 0.21
CA LYS A 74 11.63 -10.37 1.30
C LYS A 74 11.78 -9.01 0.66
N ALA A 75 10.86 -8.09 0.95
CA ALA A 75 10.87 -6.75 0.37
C ALA A 75 12.32 -6.25 0.36
N GLY A 76 12.89 -6.16 -0.84
CA GLY A 76 14.29 -5.83 -1.02
C GLY A 76 14.54 -4.56 -0.23
N THR A 77 15.37 -4.63 0.81
CA THR A 77 15.83 -3.44 1.52
C THR A 77 16.88 -2.70 0.67
N GLU A 78 17.24 -3.29 -0.47
CA GLU A 78 18.04 -2.68 -1.51
C GLU A 78 17.19 -1.64 -2.26
N PRO A 79 17.75 -0.46 -2.59
CA PRO A 79 17.04 0.55 -3.37
C PRO A 79 16.62 -0.06 -4.70
N ALA A 80 15.35 0.13 -5.10
CA ALA A 80 14.91 -0.23 -6.44
C ALA A 80 15.75 0.57 -7.45
N GLU A 81 16.64 -0.10 -8.17
CA GLU A 81 17.31 0.48 -9.32
C GLU A 81 16.24 0.69 -10.40
N GLU A 82 15.98 1.97 -10.67
CA GLU A 82 15.35 2.50 -11.87
C GLU A 82 13.92 1.99 -12.18
N ILE A 83 12.92 2.79 -11.79
CA ILE A 83 11.56 2.64 -12.31
C ILE A 83 11.54 3.31 -13.68
N ASP A 84 11.57 2.51 -14.75
CA ASP A 84 11.40 2.98 -16.12
C ASP A 84 10.03 3.67 -16.24
N ARG A 85 10.05 4.99 -16.43
CA ARG A 85 8.85 5.79 -16.69
C ARG A 85 8.75 5.97 -18.21
N PRO A 86 7.66 5.53 -18.85
CA PRO A 86 7.47 5.82 -20.27
C PRO A 86 7.34 7.33 -20.51
N GLU A 87 7.99 7.81 -21.58
CA GLU A 87 7.94 9.20 -22.08
C GLU A 87 6.58 9.60 -22.66
#